data_AF-A0A917J5U6-F1
#
_entry.id   AF-A0A917J5U6-F1
#
_cell.length_a   1.000
_cell.length_b   1.000
_cell.length_c   1.000
_cell.angle_alpha   90.00
_cell.angle_beta   90.00
_cell.angle_gamma   90.00
#
_symmetry.space_group_name_H-M   'P 1'
#
loop_
_entity.id
_entity.type
_entity.pdbx_description
1 polymer ?
#
loop_
_entity_poly.entity_id
_entity_poly.type
_entity_poly.pdbx_seq_one_letter_code
_entity_poly.pdbx_strand_id
1 'polypeptide(L)'
;MYTAKIIRHRHKFHHYMNDDLKEVKEETHFKIVFSEPAEFDRFREWIKEHDGEYNYNKEESRQEGKFPKVPMFHDEICWCDIMTYYIMHVAGYSFHSTIDPYKGEVYIKE
;
A
#
# COMPACT_ATOMS: atom_id res chain seq x y z
N MET A 1 -21.81 -2.46 0.69
CA MET A 1 -20.66 -3.16 0.07
C MET A 1 -19.57 -2.17 -0.33
N TYR A 2 -18.58 -2.07 0.54
CA TYR A 2 -17.35 -1.32 0.33
C TYR A 2 -16.23 -2.24 -0.14
N THR A 3 -15.28 -1.68 -0.87
CA THR A 3 -14.11 -2.40 -1.37
C THR A 3 -12.83 -1.72 -0.91
N ALA A 4 -11.80 -2.52 -0.65
CA ALA A 4 -10.43 -2.08 -0.50
C ALA A 4 -9.57 -2.84 -1.51
N LYS A 5 -8.57 -2.17 -2.10
CA LYS A 5 -7.68 -2.78 -3.09
C LYS A 5 -6.24 -2.46 -2.74
N ILE A 6 -5.38 -3.48 -2.73
CA ILE A 6 -3.93 -3.32 -2.70
C ILE A 6 -3.45 -3.58 -4.13
N ILE A 7 -2.92 -2.57 -4.80
CA ILE A 7 -2.55 -2.62 -6.22
C ILE A 7 -1.03 -2.53 -6.33
N ARG A 8 -0.42 -3.50 -6.99
CA ARG A 8 0.99 -3.47 -7.39
C ARG A 8 1.16 -2.49 -8.56
N HIS A 9 1.94 -1.44 -8.34
CA HIS A 9 2.31 -0.44 -9.33
C HIS A 9 3.79 -0.57 -9.68
N ARG A 10 4.13 -0.58 -10.97
CA ARG A 10 5.52 -0.66 -11.43
C ARG A 10 5.92 0.66 -12.06
N HIS A 11 6.98 1.27 -11.56
CA HIS A 11 7.59 2.46 -12.14
C HIS A 11 8.86 2.08 -12.87
N LYS A 12 8.94 2.48 -14.15
CA LYS A 12 10.13 2.30 -14.98
C LYS A 12 10.82 3.64 -15.17
N PHE A 13 12.05 3.73 -14.70
CA PHE A 13 12.93 4.86 -14.92
C PHE A 13 13.88 4.52 -16.05
N HIS A 14 13.82 5.32 -17.11
CA HIS A 14 14.71 5.20 -18.26
C HIS A 14 15.81 6.26 -18.14
N HIS A 15 17.06 5.81 -18.04
CA HIS A 15 18.22 6.69 -18.06
C HIS A 15 18.78 6.75 -19.47
N TYR A 16 18.68 7.93 -20.09
CA TYR A 16 19.23 8.23 -21.41
C TYR A 16 20.52 9.03 -21.29
N MET A 17 21.49 8.76 -22.17
CA MET A 17 22.69 9.57 -22.33
C MET A 17 22.97 9.73 -23.82
N ASN A 18 22.95 10.97 -24.33
CA ASN A 18 23.06 11.28 -25.77
C ASN A 18 22.03 10.51 -26.62
N ASP A 19 20.76 10.53 -26.22
CA ASP A 19 19.64 9.82 -26.86
C ASP A 19 19.71 8.28 -26.86
N ASP A 20 20.80 7.69 -26.35
CA ASP A 20 20.91 6.24 -26.12
C ASP A 20 20.36 5.85 -24.75
N LEU A 21 19.49 4.84 -24.71
CA LEU A 21 19.03 4.22 -23.46
C LEU A 21 20.19 3.43 -22.82
N LYS A 22 20.62 3.84 -21.62
CA LYS A 22 21.73 3.21 -20.89
C LYS A 22 21.29 2.26 -19.80
N GLU A 23 20.24 2.60 -19.05
CA GLU A 23 19.80 1.82 -17.91
C GLU A 23 18.27 1.92 -17.77
N VAL A 24 17.64 0.81 -17.41
CA VAL A 24 16.23 0.76 -17.01
C VAL A 24 16.18 0.27 -15.57
N LYS A 25 15.71 1.11 -14.65
CA LYS A 25 15.39 0.69 -13.28
C LYS A 25 13.90 0.50 -13.16
N GLU A 26 13.47 -0.67 -12.70
CA GLU A 26 12.07 -0.97 -12.39
C GLU A 26 11.89 -1.04 -10.89
N GLU A 27 11.08 -0.14 -10.34
CA GLU A 27 10.68 -0.16 -8.93
C GLU A 27 9.23 -0.66 -8.82
N THR A 28 9.01 -1.59 -7.90
CA THR A 28 7.65 -2.04 -7.57
C THR A 28 7.19 -1.33 -6.31
N HIS A 29 6.13 -0.54 -6.45
CA HIS A 29 5.39 0.07 -5.35
C HIS A 29 4.05 -0.63 -5.19
N PHE A 30 3.46 -0.56 -4.01
CA PHE A 30 2.06 -0.96 -3.82
C PHE A 30 1.23 0.29 -3.60
N LYS A 31 -0.08 0.23 -3.78
CA LYS A 31 -0.99 1.35 -3.52
C LYS A 31 -2.28 0.81 -2.92
N ILE A 32 -2.76 1.46 -1.87
CA ILE A 32 -4.08 1.18 -1.31
C ILE A 32 -5.14 2.08 -1.94
N VAL A 33 -6.31 1.50 -2.22
CA VAL A 33 -7.49 2.23 -2.69
C VAL A 33 -8.70 1.73 -1.92
N PHE A 34 -9.27 2.59 -1.08
CA PHE A 34 -10.56 2.36 -0.45
C PHE A 34 -11.66 2.97 -1.33
N SER A 35 -12.78 2.26 -1.51
CA SER A 35 -13.96 2.84 -2.16
C SER A 35 -14.75 3.77 -1.23
N GLU A 36 -14.57 3.64 0.08
CA GLU A 36 -15.11 4.54 1.10
C GLU A 36 -14.00 5.51 1.54
N PRO A 37 -14.06 6.80 1.20
CA PRO A 37 -13.02 7.77 1.56
C PRO A 37 -12.75 7.85 3.06
N ALA A 38 -13.78 7.72 3.89
CA ALA A 38 -13.63 7.78 5.35
C ALA A 38 -12.74 6.65 5.91
N GLU A 39 -12.61 5.54 5.19
CA GLU A 39 -11.77 4.42 5.61
C GLU A 39 -10.27 4.76 5.58
N PHE A 40 -9.87 5.64 4.65
CA PHE A 40 -8.48 6.12 4.62
C PHE A 40 -8.15 6.98 5.84
N ASP A 41 -9.12 7.76 6.32
CA ASP A 41 -8.94 8.57 7.53
C ASP A 41 -8.81 7.68 8.77
N ARG A 42 -9.68 6.67 8.90
CA ARG A 42 -9.60 5.66 9.96
C ARG A 42 -8.29 4.89 9.96
N PHE A 43 -7.78 4.52 8.76
CA PHE A 43 -6.46 3.91 8.65
C PHE A 43 -5.38 4.83 9.20
N ARG A 44 -5.36 6.12 8.83
CA ARG A 44 -4.38 7.09 9.33
C ARG A 44 -4.50 7.31 10.84
N GLU A 45 -5.72 7.34 11.38
CA GLU A 45 -5.98 7.42 12.82
C GLU A 45 -5.44 6.19 13.55
N TRP A 46 -5.75 4.99 13.06
CA TRP A 46 -5.25 3.74 13.62
C TRP A 46 -3.71 3.68 13.64
N ILE A 47 -3.05 4.15 12.58
CA ILE A 47 -1.58 4.26 12.53
C ILE A 47 -1.06 5.18 13.65
N LYS A 48 -1.69 6.35 13.85
CA LYS A 48 -1.30 7.31 14.91
C LYS A 48 -1.52 6.76 16.31
N GLU A 49 -2.64 6.05 16.54
CA GLU A 49 -2.94 5.40 17.81
C GLU A 49 -1.87 4.37 18.21
N HIS A 50 -1.18 3.79 17.21
CA HIS A 50 -0.09 2.84 17.41
C HIS A 50 1.30 3.48 17.28
N ASP A 51 1.44 4.78 17.57
CA ASP A 51 2.73 5.52 17.52
C ASP A 51 3.42 5.49 16.14
N GLY A 52 2.64 5.37 15.07
CA GLY A 52 3.09 5.47 13.69
C GLY A 52 2.71 6.80 13.03
N GLU A 53 3.18 6.99 11.81
CA GLU A 53 2.83 8.09 10.92
C GLU A 53 2.77 7.57 9.50
N TYR A 54 1.67 7.84 8.80
CA TYR A 54 1.51 7.43 7.40
C TYR A 54 1.46 8.65 6.49
N ASN A 55 2.36 8.67 5.50
CA ASN A 55 2.37 9.64 4.41
C ASN A 55 2.48 8.91 3.06
N TYR A 56 1.79 9.42 2.04
CA TYR A 56 1.98 8.95 0.67
C TYR A 56 2.67 10.04 -0.14
N ASN A 57 3.93 9.81 -0.47
CA ASN A 57 4.70 10.69 -1.35
C ASN A 57 4.16 10.54 -2.78
N LYS A 58 3.40 11.55 -3.23
CA LYS A 58 2.77 11.53 -4.56
C LYS A 58 3.78 11.68 -5.70
N GLU A 59 4.86 12.40 -5.48
CA GLU A 59 5.89 12.68 -6.49
C GLU A 59 6.63 11.39 -6.84
N GLU A 60 7.03 10.64 -5.81
CA GLU A 60 7.74 9.36 -5.95
C GLU A 60 6.79 8.15 -6.02
N SER A 61 5.49 8.37 -5.80
CA SER A 61 4.46 7.32 -5.67
C SER A 61 4.81 6.21 -4.68
N ARG A 62 5.29 6.60 -3.50
CA ARG A 62 5.81 5.69 -2.47
C ARG A 62 5.14 5.93 -1.11
N GLN A 63 4.90 4.86 -0.35
CA GLN A 63 4.53 4.97 1.06
C GLN A 63 5.72 5.35 1.93
N GLU A 64 5.52 6.32 2.80
CA GLU A 64 6.53 6.83 3.71
C GLU A 64 5.93 7.05 5.11
N GLY A 65 6.82 7.28 6.07
CA GLY A 65 6.46 7.60 7.45
C GLY A 65 7.02 6.58 8.44
N LYS A 66 6.44 6.56 9.63
CA LYS A 66 6.86 5.72 10.75
C LYS A 66 5.91 4.56 10.89
N PHE A 67 6.44 3.33 10.91
CA PHE A 67 5.60 2.15 11.12
C PHE A 67 4.90 2.18 12.49
N PRO A 68 3.64 1.73 12.55
CA PRO A 68 2.93 1.56 13.82
C PRO A 68 3.60 0.46 14.64
N LYS A 69 3.69 0.65 15.95
CA LYS A 69 4.18 -0.34 16.90
C LYS A 69 3.06 -1.32 17.24
N VAL A 70 2.99 -2.39 16.47
CA VAL A 70 2.05 -3.49 16.72
C VAL A 70 2.85 -4.71 17.16
N PRO A 71 2.55 -5.36 18.31
CA PRO A 71 3.39 -6.43 18.88
C PRO A 71 3.66 -7.63 17.96
N MET A 72 2.80 -7.86 16.97
CA MET A 72 2.91 -8.97 16.02
C MET A 72 3.81 -8.67 14.82
N PHE A 73 4.25 -7.42 14.66
CA PHE A 73 5.19 -7.03 13.63
C PHE A 73 6.62 -7.08 14.18
N HIS A 74 7.46 -7.87 13.51
CA HIS A 74 8.87 -8.03 13.81
C HIS A 74 9.73 -7.28 12.78
N ASP A 75 11.06 -7.47 12.81
CA ASP A 75 12.03 -6.58 12.16
C ASP A 75 11.92 -6.47 10.61
N GLU A 76 11.26 -7.43 9.95
CA GLU A 76 11.02 -7.39 8.50
C GLU A 76 9.53 -7.19 8.20
N ILE A 77 9.06 -5.94 8.29
CA ILE A 77 7.71 -5.55 7.85
C ILE A 77 7.75 -4.45 6.80
N CYS A 78 6.79 -4.50 5.87
CA CYS A 78 6.55 -3.43 4.93
C CYS A 78 5.14 -2.84 5.09
N TRP A 79 4.89 -1.71 4.41
CA TRP A 79 3.57 -1.07 4.42
C TRP A 79 2.44 -1.99 3.92
N CYS A 80 2.74 -2.96 3.04
CA CYS A 80 1.74 -3.91 2.56
C CYS A 80 1.26 -4.81 3.70
N ASP A 81 2.16 -5.29 4.56
CA ASP A 81 1.81 -6.15 5.70
C ASP A 81 0.92 -5.40 6.69
N ILE A 82 1.28 -4.15 7.00
CA ILE A 82 0.51 -3.26 7.88
C ILE A 82 -0.88 -2.99 7.29
N MET A 83 -0.95 -2.72 5.98
CA MET A 83 -2.21 -2.44 5.28
C MET A 83 -3.12 -3.66 5.24
N THR A 84 -2.58 -4.83 4.87
CA THR A 84 -3.32 -6.09 4.85
C THR A 84 -3.85 -6.41 6.24
N TYR A 85 -3.01 -6.24 7.27
CA TYR A 85 -3.43 -6.44 8.65
C TYR A 85 -4.59 -5.51 9.04
N TYR A 86 -4.46 -4.21 8.75
CA TYR A 86 -5.54 -3.26 9.02
C TYR A 86 -6.83 -3.66 8.30
N ILE A 87 -6.77 -3.93 6.99
CA ILE A 87 -7.92 -4.29 6.16
C ILE A 87 -8.64 -5.52 6.75
N MET A 88 -7.91 -6.59 7.04
CA MET A 88 -8.48 -7.87 7.42
C MET A 88 -8.85 -7.97 8.90
N HIS A 89 -8.01 -7.43 9.79
CA HIS A 89 -8.12 -7.67 11.23
C HIS A 89 -8.65 -6.47 12.03
N VAL A 90 -8.61 -5.25 11.46
CA VAL A 90 -9.09 -4.03 12.13
C VAL A 90 -10.37 -3.52 11.48
N ALA A 91 -10.33 -3.30 10.17
CA ALA A 91 -11.43 -2.73 9.40
C ALA A 91 -12.54 -3.74 9.06
N GLY A 92 -12.27 -5.04 9.19
CA GLY A 92 -13.25 -6.11 9.00
C GLY A 92 -13.62 -6.37 7.53
N TYR A 93 -12.70 -6.10 6.60
CA TYR A 93 -12.86 -6.54 5.22
C TYR A 93 -12.43 -8.01 5.10
N SER A 94 -13.03 -8.72 4.14
CA SER A 94 -12.67 -10.08 3.77
C SER A 94 -12.04 -10.09 2.39
N PHE A 95 -11.05 -10.98 2.18
CA PHE A 95 -10.49 -11.22 0.86
C PHE A 95 -11.58 -11.65 -0.12
N HIS A 96 -11.55 -11.08 -1.33
CA HIS A 96 -12.54 -11.36 -2.39
C HIS A 96 -11.89 -11.98 -3.62
N SER A 97 -10.86 -11.35 -4.18
CA SER A 97 -10.20 -11.83 -5.40
C SER A 97 -8.84 -11.20 -5.61
N THR A 98 -8.04 -11.80 -6.50
CA THR A 98 -6.79 -11.22 -7.03
C THR A 98 -7.06 -10.48 -8.34
N ILE A 99 -6.28 -9.43 -8.62
CA ILE A 99 -6.27 -8.75 -9.91
C ILE A 99 -5.26 -9.45 -10.82
N ASP A 100 -5.71 -10.10 -11.88
CA ASP A 100 -4.85 -10.82 -12.82
C ASP A 100 -4.19 -9.88 -13.87
N PRO A 101 -2.93 -10.13 -14.29
CA PRO A 101 -1.94 -11.07 -13.71
C PRO A 101 -1.24 -10.50 -12.47
N TYR A 102 -1.50 -11.10 -11.29
CA TYR A 102 -1.01 -10.73 -9.94
C TYR A 102 -0.60 -9.24 -9.80
N LYS A 103 -1.52 -8.35 -10.17
CA LYS A 103 -1.40 -6.89 -10.08
C LYS A 103 -1.97 -6.34 -8.79
N GLY A 104 -2.52 -7.18 -7.91
CA GLY A 104 -3.09 -6.74 -6.64
C GLY A 104 -4.15 -7.67 -6.09
N GLU A 105 -4.75 -7.22 -4.99
CA GLU A 105 -5.75 -7.95 -4.20
C GLU A 105 -6.96 -7.03 -3.96
N VAL A 106 -8.14 -7.63 -3.94
CA VAL A 106 -9.43 -6.97 -3.71
C VAL A 106 -10.06 -7.58 -2.46
N TYR A 107 -10.55 -6.71 -1.59
CA TYR A 107 -11.23 -7.04 -0.35
C TYR A 107 -12.59 -6.36 -0.31
N ILE A 108 -13.55 -6.97 0.36
CA ILE A 108 -14.93 -6.47 0.49
C ILE A 108 -15.38 -6.42 1.95
N LYS A 109 -16.23 -5.45 2.26
CA LYS A 109 -16.94 -5.30 3.53
C LYS A 109 -18.40 -4.99 3.23
N GLU A 110 -19.33 -5.72 3.83
CA GLU A 110 -20.76 -5.53 3.59
C GLU A 110 -21.29 -4.19 4.11
#